data_AF-A0A7R9D5Z7-F1
#
_entry.id   AF-A0A7R9D5Z7-F1
#
_cell.length_a   1.000
_cell.length_b   1.000
_cell.length_c   1.000
_cell.angle_alpha   90.00
_cell.angle_beta   90.00
_cell.angle_gamma   90.00
#
_symmetry.space_group_name_H-M   'P 1'
#
loop_
_entity.id
_entity.type
_entity.pdbx_description
1 polymer ?
#
loop_
_entity_poly.entity_id
_entity_poly.type
_entity_poly.pdbx_seq_one_letter_code
_entity_poly.pdbx_strand_id
1 'polypeptide(L)'
;MSIVSCYFLDEAHLGADVEPRSLRSFGNKSSRDVYVVWSLVVDQPNGDRIGYALENTDVTVLAMKPQYLDSVIDNLVLSHPLPENHIFISILVGVTLETLQRVFHLCSILSVKQKLSRFIKSPRVAKVIPNTPMMVQEGCSVFCCTHPADNEIIALVQAIFSKGGICEMIPEPLMNAMGALSGSGPAFVYMIIEALSDGAVKMGIPREMSTRFAAQTLLGAAKMVLETGKHPGQLKDEVCSPGGSTICGVHALELGGLSHLIQTRDELEVVSHVSHSSLMSSDRMKPRHALIDAIEAATKRSEEIGKQK
;
A
#
# COMPACT_ATOMS: atom_id res chain seq x y z
N MET A 1 1.52 0.83 -14.34
CA MET A 1 1.30 0.33 -12.97
C MET A 1 2.58 0.63 -12.22
N SER A 2 2.67 1.84 -11.67
CA SER A 2 3.89 2.41 -11.09
C SER A 2 4.18 1.72 -9.77
N ILE A 3 5.03 0.71 -9.85
CA ILE A 3 5.60 -0.01 -8.73
C ILE A 3 6.35 1.02 -7.89
N VAL A 4 5.91 1.19 -6.64
CA VAL A 4 6.63 1.75 -5.48
C VAL A 4 8.09 2.09 -5.80
N SER A 5 8.31 3.24 -6.44
CA SER A 5 9.67 3.73 -6.70
C SER A 5 10.24 4.19 -5.37
N CYS A 6 11.23 3.45 -4.90
CA CYS A 6 12.39 3.88 -4.13
C CYS A 6 12.24 5.19 -3.34
N TYR A 7 11.81 5.11 -2.08
CA TYR A 7 12.09 6.18 -1.11
C TYR A 7 12.44 5.60 0.27
N PHE A 8 13.64 5.06 0.36
CA PHE A 8 14.51 5.38 1.47
C PHE A 8 15.64 6.24 0.84
N LEU A 9 15.62 7.55 1.11
CA LEU A 9 16.51 8.63 0.62
C LEU A 9 16.19 9.31 -0.72
N ASP A 10 15.81 10.59 -0.59
CA ASP A 10 16.17 11.78 -1.39
C ASP A 10 16.39 11.59 -2.91
N GLU A 11 15.37 11.92 -3.71
CA GLU A 11 15.35 11.81 -5.18
C GLU A 11 16.11 12.93 -5.92
N ALA A 12 16.92 13.74 -5.25
CA ALA A 12 17.39 14.96 -5.91
C ALA A 12 18.39 14.72 -7.07
N HIS A 13 19.12 13.61 -7.18
CA HIS A 13 20.28 13.50 -8.10
C HIS A 13 20.50 12.09 -8.71
N LEU A 14 19.69 11.65 -9.68
CA LEU A 14 19.96 10.39 -10.42
C LEU A 14 19.95 10.60 -11.94
N GLY A 15 21.14 10.90 -12.48
CA GLY A 15 21.52 10.54 -13.84
C GLY A 15 22.00 9.09 -13.92
N ALA A 16 22.14 8.55 -15.13
CA ALA A 16 22.22 7.11 -15.45
C ALA A 16 23.46 6.32 -14.95
N ASP A 17 24.36 6.91 -14.15
CA ASP A 17 25.63 6.30 -13.74
C ASP A 17 25.91 6.49 -12.23
N VAL A 18 25.08 5.91 -11.35
CA VAL A 18 25.31 6.00 -9.89
C VAL A 18 25.61 4.62 -9.31
N GLU A 19 26.85 4.45 -8.83
CA GLU A 19 27.28 3.31 -8.01
C GLU A 19 26.41 3.14 -6.75
N PRO A 20 26.18 1.90 -6.27
CA PRO A 20 25.30 1.64 -5.14
C PRO A 20 25.81 2.32 -3.85
N ARG A 21 25.09 3.34 -3.38
CA ARG A 21 25.41 4.01 -2.10
C ARG A 21 24.64 3.39 -0.94
N SER A 22 25.36 3.13 0.15
CA SER A 22 24.85 2.65 1.44
C SER A 22 23.98 3.70 2.15
N LEU A 23 22.82 3.29 2.66
CA LEU A 23 22.08 4.01 3.69
C LEU A 23 22.72 3.75 5.06
N ARG A 24 23.29 4.77 5.71
CA ARG A 24 23.76 4.69 7.11
C ARG A 24 22.75 5.38 8.02
N SER A 25 22.19 4.66 9.01
CA SER A 25 21.46 5.32 10.09
C SER A 25 22.44 5.98 11.07
N PHE A 26 22.30 7.28 11.30
CA PHE A 26 23.03 7.98 12.37
C PHE A 26 22.42 7.64 13.74
N GLY A 27 23.18 6.94 14.58
CA GLY A 27 22.82 6.65 15.97
C GLY A 27 23.91 5.92 16.75
N ASN A 28 24.62 6.66 17.61
CA ASN A 28 25.52 6.27 18.70
C ASN A 28 26.20 4.87 18.68
N LYS A 29 27.46 4.85 18.23
CA LYS A 29 28.65 3.98 18.54
C LYS A 29 28.56 2.56 19.17
N SER A 30 27.42 1.88 19.27
CA SER A 30 27.37 0.49 19.78
C SER A 30 26.20 -0.37 19.29
N SER A 31 25.50 0.00 18.21
CA SER A 31 24.35 -0.74 17.69
C SER A 31 24.54 -1.11 16.22
N ARG A 32 24.30 -2.39 15.90
CA ARG A 32 24.43 -3.05 14.58
C ARG A 32 24.00 -2.13 13.42
N ASP A 33 24.86 -2.01 12.41
CA ASP A 33 24.59 -1.26 11.20
C ASP A 33 23.45 -1.92 10.41
N VAL A 34 22.24 -1.35 10.41
CA VAL A 34 21.15 -1.84 9.57
C VAL A 34 21.38 -1.37 8.13
N TYR A 35 21.96 -2.23 7.31
CA TYR A 35 22.10 -1.98 5.88
C TYR A 35 20.82 -2.35 5.15
N VAL A 36 20.08 -1.35 4.67
CA VAL A 36 18.95 -1.53 3.74
C VAL A 36 19.52 -1.53 2.33
N VAL A 37 19.60 -2.69 1.68
CA VAL A 37 19.96 -2.78 0.25
C VAL A 37 18.79 -3.31 -0.56
N TRP A 38 18.29 -2.36 -1.35
CA TRP A 38 17.90 -2.42 -2.75
C TRP A 38 16.65 -3.20 -3.15
N SER A 39 15.73 -2.43 -3.70
CA SER A 39 14.65 -2.94 -4.52
C SER A 39 15.25 -3.56 -5.78
N LEU A 40 15.07 -4.87 -5.97
CA LEU A 40 15.20 -5.50 -7.29
C LEU A 40 14.03 -5.02 -8.19
N VAL A 41 13.97 -3.72 -8.52
CA VAL A 41 13.25 -3.30 -9.73
C VAL A 41 14.15 -3.68 -10.89
N VAL A 42 14.17 -4.96 -11.22
CA VAL A 42 14.85 -5.44 -12.41
C VAL A 42 13.81 -6.15 -13.24
N ASP A 43 13.62 -5.69 -14.49
CA ASP A 43 12.90 -6.48 -15.48
C ASP A 43 13.67 -7.78 -15.85
N GLN A 44 14.94 -7.92 -15.41
CA GLN A 44 15.80 -9.10 -15.52
C GLN A 44 16.81 -9.21 -14.35
N PRO A 45 16.65 -10.12 -13.36
CA PRO A 45 17.58 -10.23 -12.24
C PRO A 45 19.02 -10.57 -12.68
N ASN A 46 20.02 -9.86 -12.15
CA ASN A 46 21.44 -10.17 -12.35
C ASN A 46 22.01 -10.82 -11.07
N GLY A 47 22.48 -12.06 -11.17
CA GLY A 47 23.00 -12.87 -10.06
C GLY A 47 24.14 -12.23 -9.26
N ASP A 48 25.04 -11.50 -9.92
CA ASP A 48 26.22 -10.91 -9.27
C ASP A 48 25.84 -9.80 -8.30
N ARG A 49 24.83 -8.99 -8.66
CA ARG A 49 24.34 -7.90 -7.80
C ARG A 49 23.61 -8.41 -6.57
N ILE A 50 22.91 -9.54 -6.71
CA ILE A 50 22.18 -10.15 -5.60
C ILE A 50 23.17 -10.77 -4.60
N GLY A 51 24.21 -11.44 -5.10
CA GLY A 51 25.31 -11.96 -4.29
C GLY A 51 25.99 -10.90 -3.45
N TYR A 52 26.40 -9.81 -4.09
CA TYR A 52 27.01 -8.68 -3.39
C TYR A 52 26.12 -8.12 -2.27
N ALA A 53 24.80 -7.99 -2.52
CA ALA A 53 23.87 -7.51 -1.50
C ALA A 53 23.82 -8.44 -0.28
N LEU A 54 23.79 -9.76 -0.48
CA LEU A 54 23.78 -10.72 0.62
C LEU A 54 25.07 -10.75 1.42
N GLU A 55 26.22 -10.58 0.77
CA GLU A 55 27.51 -10.60 1.47
C GLU A 55 27.76 -9.32 2.29
N ASN A 56 27.13 -8.21 1.91
CA ASN A 56 27.40 -6.90 2.48
C ASN A 56 26.22 -6.31 3.28
N THR A 57 25.16 -7.09 3.53
CA THR A 57 24.01 -6.64 4.34
C THR A 57 23.56 -7.68 5.34
N ASP A 58 22.90 -7.19 6.40
CA ASP A 58 22.18 -8.04 7.36
C ASP A 58 20.69 -8.21 6.97
N VAL A 59 20.18 -7.34 6.08
CA VAL A 59 18.77 -7.24 5.70
C VAL A 59 18.64 -7.06 4.19
N THR A 60 17.85 -7.90 3.53
CA THR A 60 17.55 -7.77 2.10
C THR A 60 16.05 -7.63 1.86
N VAL A 61 15.66 -6.62 1.06
CA VAL A 61 14.26 -6.38 0.70
C VAL A 61 13.97 -6.89 -0.72
N LEU A 62 13.12 -7.90 -0.84
CA LEU A 62 12.61 -8.43 -2.11
C LEU A 62 11.47 -7.57 -2.64
N ALA A 63 11.77 -6.71 -3.62
CA ALA A 63 10.83 -5.79 -4.25
C ALA A 63 10.85 -5.92 -5.78
N MET A 64 10.49 -7.10 -6.27
CA MET A 64 10.41 -7.43 -7.70
C MET A 64 9.00 -7.89 -8.10
N LYS A 65 8.75 -8.15 -9.38
CA LYS A 65 7.52 -8.85 -9.78
C LYS A 65 7.61 -10.31 -9.28
N PRO A 66 6.54 -10.89 -8.70
CA PRO A 66 6.56 -12.25 -8.14
C PRO A 66 7.08 -13.33 -9.10
N GLN A 67 6.83 -13.17 -10.39
CA GLN A 67 7.29 -14.08 -11.45
C GLN A 67 8.81 -14.24 -11.58
N TYR A 68 9.60 -13.30 -11.04
CA TYR A 68 11.07 -13.38 -11.05
C TYR A 68 11.64 -14.09 -9.82
N LEU A 69 10.80 -14.46 -8.85
CA LEU A 69 11.25 -15.05 -7.59
C LEU A 69 12.09 -16.31 -7.84
N ASP A 70 11.58 -17.26 -8.63
CA ASP A 70 12.30 -18.52 -8.96
C ASP A 70 13.66 -18.26 -9.62
N SER A 71 13.72 -17.34 -10.59
CA SER A 71 14.97 -16.99 -11.27
C SER A 71 15.99 -16.31 -10.34
N VAL A 72 15.53 -15.46 -9.42
CA VAL A 72 16.40 -14.84 -8.40
C VAL A 72 16.96 -15.90 -7.48
N ILE A 73 16.15 -16.88 -7.09
CA ILE A 73 16.55 -17.98 -6.21
C ILE A 73 17.59 -18.86 -6.89
N ASP A 74 17.37 -19.25 -8.14
CA ASP A 74 18.33 -20.07 -8.88
C ASP A 74 19.71 -19.40 -8.93
N ASN A 75 19.75 -18.08 -9.16
CA ASN A 75 21.00 -17.31 -9.14
C ASN A 75 21.61 -17.16 -7.73
N LEU A 76 20.77 -17.02 -6.71
CA LEU A 76 21.15 -16.89 -5.30
C LEU A 76 21.81 -18.17 -4.77
N VAL A 77 21.12 -19.28 -4.97
CA VAL A 77 21.45 -20.64 -4.53
C VAL A 77 22.82 -21.07 -5.04
N LEU A 78 23.18 -20.68 -6.26
CA LEU A 78 24.34 -21.21 -6.96
C LEU A 78 25.64 -20.44 -6.65
N SER A 79 25.54 -19.19 -6.19
CA SER A 79 26.67 -18.26 -6.28
C SER A 79 27.23 -17.80 -4.92
N HIS A 80 26.42 -17.72 -3.84
CA HIS A 80 26.87 -17.13 -2.58
C HIS A 80 26.27 -17.81 -1.33
N PRO A 81 27.03 -18.00 -0.24
CA PRO A 81 26.48 -18.48 1.02
C PRO A 81 25.59 -17.45 1.69
N LEU A 82 24.46 -17.91 2.24
CA LEU A 82 23.60 -17.06 3.07
C LEU A 82 24.20 -16.89 4.48
N PRO A 83 24.28 -15.65 5.00
CA PRO A 83 24.61 -15.41 6.40
C PRO A 83 23.59 -16.05 7.34
N GLU A 84 24.04 -16.59 8.47
CA GLU A 84 23.20 -17.38 9.39
C GLU A 84 22.03 -16.59 10.00
N ASN A 85 22.21 -15.28 10.17
CA ASN A 85 21.22 -14.38 10.79
C ASN A 85 20.56 -13.41 9.80
N HIS A 86 20.73 -13.65 8.49
CA HIS A 86 20.22 -12.76 7.44
C HIS A 86 18.70 -12.64 7.50
N ILE A 87 18.19 -11.41 7.42
CA ILE A 87 16.76 -11.13 7.44
C ILE A 87 16.29 -10.81 6.02
N PHE A 88 15.26 -11.52 5.58
CA PHE A 88 14.57 -11.23 4.33
C PHE A 88 13.27 -10.49 4.60
N ILE A 89 13.06 -9.40 3.89
CA ILE A 89 11.79 -8.67 3.86
C ILE A 89 11.23 -8.82 2.46
N SER A 90 10.00 -9.28 2.30
CA SER A 90 9.37 -9.44 0.99
C SER A 90 8.15 -8.54 0.86
N ILE A 91 8.12 -7.74 -0.21
CA ILE A 91 6.93 -6.95 -0.60
C ILE A 91 6.20 -7.54 -1.80
N LEU A 92 6.46 -8.82 -2.10
CA LEU A 92 5.89 -9.50 -3.27
C LEU A 92 4.41 -9.81 -3.05
N VAL A 93 3.57 -9.20 -3.89
CA VAL A 93 2.12 -9.45 -3.89
C VAL A 93 1.84 -10.91 -4.28
N GLY A 94 0.96 -11.58 -3.54
CA GLY A 94 0.51 -12.94 -3.86
C GLY A 94 1.47 -14.07 -3.47
N VAL A 95 2.65 -13.77 -2.93
CA VAL A 95 3.60 -14.80 -2.44
C VAL A 95 3.33 -15.10 -0.96
N THR A 96 3.21 -16.38 -0.57
CA THR A 96 2.97 -16.79 0.82
C THR A 96 4.26 -16.85 1.64
N LEU A 97 4.16 -16.73 2.97
CA LEU A 97 5.28 -17.00 3.87
C LEU A 97 5.82 -18.41 3.68
N GLU A 98 4.94 -19.41 3.49
CA GLU A 98 5.36 -20.79 3.21
C GLU A 98 6.22 -20.88 1.94
N THR A 99 5.83 -20.17 0.87
CA THR A 99 6.62 -20.12 -0.37
C THR A 99 7.99 -19.51 -0.09
N LEU A 100 8.04 -18.37 0.60
CA LEU A 100 9.29 -17.71 0.95
C LEU A 100 10.17 -18.58 1.86
N GLN A 101 9.60 -19.24 2.86
CA GLN A 101 10.30 -20.17 3.74
C GLN A 101 10.91 -21.33 2.95
N ARG A 102 10.11 -21.99 2.10
CA ARG A 102 10.56 -23.11 1.27
C ARG A 102 11.72 -22.68 0.38
N VAL A 103 11.58 -21.53 -0.26
CA VAL A 103 12.59 -20.92 -1.10
C VAL A 103 13.90 -20.71 -0.35
N PHE A 104 13.89 -20.01 0.78
CA PHE A 104 15.12 -19.67 1.48
C PHE A 104 15.71 -20.87 2.23
N HIS A 105 14.86 -21.84 2.60
CA HIS A 105 15.31 -23.13 3.11
C HIS A 105 16.08 -23.91 2.05
N LEU A 106 15.62 -23.94 0.79
CA LEU A 106 16.34 -24.55 -0.32
C LEU A 106 17.70 -23.87 -0.58
N CYS A 107 17.76 -22.54 -0.54
CA CYS A 107 19.04 -21.80 -0.60
C CYS A 107 20.01 -22.26 0.48
N SER A 108 19.52 -22.43 1.71
CA SER A 108 20.32 -22.83 2.86
C SER A 108 20.89 -24.25 2.72
N ILE A 109 20.13 -25.19 2.13
CA ILE A 109 20.57 -26.57 1.92
C ILE A 109 21.60 -26.67 0.79
N LEU A 110 21.40 -25.94 -0.30
CA LEU A 110 22.25 -26.06 -1.49
C LEU A 110 23.64 -25.43 -1.30
N SER A 111 23.76 -24.40 -0.44
CA SER A 111 25.07 -23.90 0.03
C SER A 111 25.91 -24.98 0.74
N VAL A 112 25.27 -25.96 1.42
CA VAL A 112 25.97 -27.05 2.13
C VAL A 112 26.63 -28.05 1.17
N LYS A 113 26.04 -28.29 -0.01
CA LYS A 113 26.63 -29.20 -1.01
C LYS A 113 27.94 -28.67 -1.60
N GLN A 114 28.21 -27.36 -1.52
CA GLN A 114 29.47 -26.74 -1.97
C GLN A 114 30.57 -26.70 -0.89
N LYS A 115 30.52 -27.51 0.17
CA LYS A 115 31.46 -27.50 1.32
C LYS A 115 31.44 -26.22 2.18
N LEU A 116 30.36 -25.42 2.14
CA LEU A 116 30.15 -24.38 3.14
C LEU A 116 29.30 -24.93 4.30
N SER A 117 29.96 -25.21 5.42
CA SER A 117 29.40 -25.85 6.60
C SER A 117 28.57 -24.88 7.45
N ARG A 118 27.47 -24.35 6.91
CA ARG A 118 26.52 -23.53 7.69
C ARG A 118 25.08 -23.88 7.32
N PHE A 119 24.36 -24.43 8.28
CA PHE A 119 22.97 -24.87 8.14
C PHE A 119 22.08 -23.76 8.72
N ILE A 120 21.36 -23.01 7.89
CA ILE A 120 20.35 -22.07 8.42
C ILE A 120 19.15 -22.92 8.84
N LYS A 121 18.95 -23.03 10.15
CA LYS A 121 17.95 -23.92 10.75
C LYS A 121 16.51 -23.48 10.42
N SER A 122 16.28 -22.19 10.19
CA SER A 122 15.03 -21.63 9.65
C SER A 122 15.27 -20.21 9.11
N PRO A 123 14.82 -19.88 7.88
CA PRO A 123 15.01 -18.55 7.33
C PRO A 123 14.13 -17.50 8.04
N ARG A 124 14.74 -16.36 8.38
CA ARG A 124 14.07 -15.22 9.02
C ARG A 124 13.44 -14.35 7.93
N VAL A 125 12.13 -14.46 7.76
CA VAL A 125 11.42 -13.74 6.69
C VAL A 125 10.25 -12.95 7.26
N ALA A 126 10.14 -11.71 6.84
CA ALA A 126 8.95 -10.88 7.00
C ALA A 126 8.32 -10.65 5.62
N LYS A 127 7.01 -10.83 5.54
CA LYS A 127 6.19 -10.40 4.40
C LYS A 127 5.53 -9.08 4.78
N VAL A 128 5.67 -8.07 3.94
CA VAL A 128 5.15 -6.73 4.17
C VAL A 128 4.30 -6.33 2.96
N ILE A 129 3.13 -5.76 3.20
CA ILE A 129 2.33 -5.10 2.16
C ILE A 129 2.33 -3.60 2.46
N PRO A 130 3.20 -2.83 1.79
CA PRO A 130 3.18 -1.37 1.84
C PRO A 130 2.14 -0.79 0.87
N ASN A 131 2.00 0.54 0.86
CA ASN A 131 1.24 1.27 -0.16
C ASN A 131 1.95 2.56 -0.59
N THR A 132 1.48 3.17 -1.67
CA THR A 132 2.14 4.31 -2.30
C THR A 132 2.17 5.61 -1.48
N PRO A 133 1.20 5.92 -0.60
CA PRO A 133 1.29 7.10 0.29
C PRO A 133 2.49 7.11 1.25
N MET A 134 3.26 6.02 1.36
CA MET A 134 4.55 6.03 2.05
C MET A 134 5.52 7.09 1.51
N MET A 135 5.41 7.47 0.24
CA MET A 135 6.25 8.53 -0.37
C MET A 135 6.06 9.90 0.30
N VAL A 136 4.93 10.10 0.97
CA VAL A 136 4.62 11.33 1.72
C VAL A 136 4.46 11.05 3.23
N GLN A 137 5.01 9.94 3.71
CA GLN A 137 4.99 9.51 5.12
C GLN A 137 3.59 9.26 5.71
N GLU A 138 2.57 9.07 4.86
CA GLU A 138 1.18 8.79 5.24
C GLU A 138 0.72 7.40 4.75
N GLY A 139 1.67 6.48 4.68
CA GLY A 139 1.47 5.10 4.28
C GLY A 139 0.81 4.23 5.33
N CYS A 140 0.26 3.10 4.87
CA CYS A 140 -0.27 2.04 5.72
C CYS A 140 0.35 0.72 5.28
N SER A 141 1.25 0.21 6.12
CA SER A 141 1.94 -1.05 5.92
C SER A 141 1.42 -2.11 6.88
N VAL A 142 1.20 -3.31 6.39
CA VAL A 142 0.93 -4.48 7.24
C VAL A 142 1.98 -5.55 7.03
N PHE A 143 2.33 -6.30 8.06
CA PHE A 143 3.32 -7.36 7.94
C PHE A 143 3.01 -8.60 8.76
N CYS A 144 3.61 -9.72 8.36
CA CYS A 144 3.68 -10.95 9.13
C CYS A 144 5.07 -11.59 9.00
N CYS A 145 5.43 -12.45 9.94
CA CYS A 145 6.76 -13.06 9.99
C CYS A 145 6.68 -14.58 10.08
N THR A 146 7.70 -15.25 9.58
CA THR A 146 7.85 -16.72 9.68
C THR A 146 7.94 -17.22 11.11
N HIS A 147 8.55 -16.39 11.97
CA HIS A 147 8.67 -16.64 13.40
C HIS A 147 8.01 -15.48 14.15
N PRO A 148 6.72 -15.58 14.51
CA PRO A 148 6.01 -14.49 15.18
C PRO A 148 6.50 -14.19 16.61
N ALA A 149 7.38 -15.03 17.16
CA ALA A 149 8.06 -14.81 18.44
C ALA A 149 9.45 -14.17 18.29
N ASP A 150 9.91 -13.92 17.07
CA ASP A 150 11.20 -13.27 16.79
C ASP A 150 11.03 -11.75 16.93
N ASN A 151 11.28 -11.23 18.14
CA ASN A 151 11.14 -9.81 18.42
C ASN A 151 12.13 -8.93 17.64
N GLU A 152 13.26 -9.48 17.19
CA GLU A 152 14.25 -8.70 16.45
C GLU A 152 13.77 -8.40 15.02
N ILE A 153 13.21 -9.38 14.30
CA ILE A 153 12.63 -9.12 12.97
C ILE A 153 11.40 -8.20 13.07
N ILE A 154 10.57 -8.36 14.09
CA ILE A 154 9.38 -7.51 14.32
C ILE A 154 9.81 -6.06 14.54
N ALA A 155 10.74 -5.83 15.48
CA ALA A 155 11.23 -4.49 15.79
C ALA A 155 11.91 -3.83 14.57
N LEU A 156 12.67 -4.61 13.80
CA LEU A 156 13.31 -4.14 12.58
C LEU A 156 12.29 -3.71 11.51
N VAL A 157 11.30 -4.56 11.21
CA VAL A 157 10.27 -4.24 10.22
C VAL A 157 9.48 -3.01 10.65
N GLN A 158 9.08 -2.94 11.92
CA GLN A 158 8.41 -1.75 12.46
C GLN A 158 9.29 -0.51 12.35
N ALA A 159 10.58 -0.58 12.69
CA ALA A 159 11.50 0.55 12.62
C ALA A 159 11.70 1.08 11.19
N ILE A 160 11.70 0.19 10.19
CA ILE A 160 11.83 0.54 8.77
C ILE A 160 10.53 1.15 8.24
N PHE A 161 9.42 0.44 8.36
CA PHE A 161 8.17 0.81 7.67
C PHE A 161 7.37 1.90 8.40
N SER A 162 7.54 2.06 9.72
CA SER A 162 6.89 3.15 10.45
C SER A 162 7.45 4.54 10.11
N LYS A 163 8.56 4.62 9.36
CA LYS A 163 9.05 5.88 8.78
C LYS A 163 8.17 6.38 7.63
N GLY A 164 7.47 5.47 6.97
CA GLY A 164 6.57 5.78 5.87
C GLY A 164 5.12 5.99 6.30
N GLY A 165 4.79 5.89 7.59
CA GLY A 165 3.42 5.99 8.10
C GLY A 165 3.14 4.92 9.16
N ILE A 166 1.92 4.37 9.20
CA ILE A 166 1.58 3.30 10.16
C ILE A 166 2.09 1.93 9.68
N CYS A 167 2.55 1.10 10.62
CA CYS A 167 3.02 -0.25 10.32
C CYS A 167 2.54 -1.24 11.39
N GLU A 168 1.71 -2.20 11.01
CA GLU A 168 1.07 -3.12 11.95
C GLU A 168 1.33 -4.59 11.60
N MET A 169 1.58 -5.39 12.64
CA MET A 169 1.71 -6.84 12.49
C MET A 169 0.33 -7.47 12.48
N ILE A 170 0.04 -8.32 11.49
CA ILE A 170 -1.24 -9.02 11.37
C ILE A 170 -1.05 -10.51 11.04
N PRO A 171 -2.05 -11.37 11.30
CA PRO A 171 -2.06 -12.73 10.80
C PRO A 171 -1.99 -12.79 9.26
N GLU A 172 -1.21 -13.71 8.70
CA GLU A 172 -1.08 -13.88 7.24
C GLU A 172 -2.42 -14.02 6.50
N PRO A 173 -3.44 -14.74 7.02
CA PRO A 173 -4.74 -14.86 6.35
C PRO A 173 -5.45 -13.53 6.11
N LEU A 174 -5.17 -12.49 6.91
CA LEU A 174 -5.75 -11.16 6.76
C LEU A 174 -5.00 -10.29 5.74
N MET A 175 -3.78 -10.67 5.34
CA MET A 175 -2.93 -9.82 4.50
C MET A 175 -3.53 -9.51 3.13
N ASN A 176 -4.24 -10.46 2.49
CA ASN A 176 -4.86 -10.19 1.19
C ASN A 176 -5.99 -9.16 1.31
N ALA A 177 -6.84 -9.29 2.34
CA ALA A 177 -7.92 -8.35 2.60
C ALA A 177 -7.36 -6.96 2.97
N MET A 178 -6.34 -6.92 3.82
CA MET A 178 -5.66 -5.67 4.18
C MET A 178 -4.94 -5.05 2.99
N GLY A 179 -4.31 -5.84 2.12
CA GLY A 179 -3.71 -5.35 0.89
C GLY A 179 -4.72 -4.78 -0.10
N ALA A 180 -5.92 -5.36 -0.19
CA ALA A 180 -7.01 -4.77 -0.97
C ALA A 180 -7.48 -3.43 -0.37
N LEU A 181 -7.58 -3.36 0.96
CA LEU A 181 -7.94 -2.12 1.66
C LEU A 181 -6.87 -1.03 1.55
N SER A 182 -5.63 -1.29 1.98
CA SER A 182 -4.57 -0.29 2.10
C SER A 182 -3.72 -0.16 0.83
N GLY A 183 -3.51 -1.24 0.10
CA GLY A 183 -2.72 -1.26 -1.13
C GLY A 183 -3.48 -0.68 -2.33
N SER A 184 -4.75 -1.09 -2.51
CA SER A 184 -5.62 -0.54 -3.57
C SER A 184 -6.41 0.70 -3.13
N GLY A 185 -6.61 0.89 -1.81
CA GLY A 185 -7.34 2.02 -1.22
C GLY A 185 -6.99 3.40 -1.78
N PRO A 186 -5.70 3.76 -1.95
CA PRO A 186 -5.33 5.05 -2.54
C PRO A 186 -5.98 5.32 -3.89
N ALA A 187 -6.11 4.30 -4.75
CA ALA A 187 -6.78 4.45 -6.04
C ALA A 187 -8.28 4.78 -5.89
N PHE A 188 -8.96 4.12 -4.94
CA PHE A 188 -10.37 4.42 -4.63
C PHE A 188 -10.52 5.84 -4.09
N VAL A 189 -9.60 6.29 -3.23
CA VAL A 189 -9.57 7.65 -2.70
C VAL A 189 -9.33 8.68 -3.80
N TYR A 190 -8.42 8.42 -4.76
CA TYR A 190 -8.20 9.32 -5.90
C TYR A 190 -9.45 9.49 -6.76
N MET A 191 -10.22 8.42 -6.98
CA MET A 191 -11.51 8.51 -7.68
C MET A 191 -12.52 9.39 -6.92
N ILE A 192 -12.54 9.33 -5.59
CA ILE A 192 -13.39 10.20 -4.77
C ILE A 192 -12.96 11.66 -4.88
N ILE A 193 -11.66 11.94 -4.80
CA ILE A 193 -11.11 13.31 -4.96
C ILE A 193 -11.48 13.88 -6.34
N GLU A 194 -11.31 13.08 -7.40
CA GLU A 194 -11.66 13.48 -8.77
C GLU A 194 -13.15 13.81 -8.89
N ALA A 195 -14.04 12.94 -8.39
CA ALA A 195 -15.48 13.14 -8.46
C ALA A 195 -15.96 14.34 -7.63
N LEU A 196 -15.37 14.59 -6.46
CA LEU A 196 -15.64 15.80 -5.68
C LEU A 196 -15.18 17.07 -6.41
N SER A 197 -14.01 17.03 -7.02
CA SER A 197 -13.50 18.14 -7.85
C SER A 197 -14.44 18.41 -9.03
N ASP A 198 -14.93 17.36 -9.71
CA ASP A 198 -15.88 17.48 -10.82
C ASP A 198 -17.21 18.11 -10.38
N GLY A 199 -17.74 17.71 -9.23
CA GLY A 199 -18.95 18.32 -8.68
C GLY A 199 -18.77 19.80 -8.35
N ALA A 200 -17.62 20.19 -7.77
CA ALA A 200 -17.31 21.59 -7.50
C ALA A 200 -17.18 22.42 -8.79
N VAL A 201 -16.56 21.87 -9.84
CA VAL A 201 -16.49 22.52 -11.15
C VAL A 201 -17.86 22.67 -11.79
N LYS A 202 -18.75 21.69 -11.65
CA LYS A 202 -20.15 21.79 -12.11
C LYS A 202 -20.88 22.96 -11.45
N MET A 203 -20.53 23.27 -10.21
CA MET A 203 -21.06 24.42 -9.47
C MET A 203 -20.30 25.74 -9.72
N GLY A 204 -19.39 25.77 -10.70
CA GLY A 204 -18.71 26.99 -11.16
C GLY A 204 -17.36 27.29 -10.48
N ILE A 205 -16.83 26.39 -9.66
CA ILE A 205 -15.52 26.59 -9.02
C ILE A 205 -14.39 26.22 -10.01
N PRO A 206 -13.29 27.00 -10.11
CA PRO A 206 -12.16 26.64 -10.96
C PRO A 206 -11.57 25.25 -10.64
N ARG A 207 -11.14 24.51 -11.66
CA ARG A 207 -10.66 23.12 -11.53
C ARG A 207 -9.52 22.95 -10.53
N GLU A 208 -8.49 23.79 -10.62
CA GLU A 208 -7.32 23.70 -9.75
C GLU A 208 -7.69 23.87 -8.26
N MET A 209 -8.52 24.88 -7.98
CA MET A 209 -9.05 25.12 -6.63
C MET A 209 -9.91 23.94 -6.15
N SER A 210 -10.78 23.43 -7.02
CA SER A 210 -11.67 22.30 -6.72
C SER A 210 -10.90 21.05 -6.33
N THR A 211 -9.87 20.67 -7.09
CA THR A 211 -9.04 19.50 -6.79
C THR A 211 -8.28 19.67 -5.48
N ARG A 212 -7.68 20.84 -5.24
CA ARG A 212 -6.95 21.11 -4.00
C ARG A 212 -7.86 21.06 -2.78
N PHE A 213 -9.07 21.63 -2.88
CA PHE A 213 -10.04 21.64 -1.78
C PHE A 213 -10.62 20.24 -1.52
N ALA A 214 -10.89 19.46 -2.57
CA ALA A 214 -11.32 18.07 -2.44
C ALA A 214 -10.27 17.22 -1.71
N ALA A 215 -9.00 17.31 -2.12
CA ALA A 215 -7.90 16.58 -1.48
C ALA A 215 -7.72 17.00 -0.01
N GLN A 216 -7.73 18.30 0.29
CA GLN A 216 -7.60 18.81 1.66
C GLN A 216 -8.78 18.40 2.55
N THR A 217 -10.00 18.37 2.00
CA THR A 217 -11.21 17.93 2.71
C THR A 217 -11.10 16.47 3.12
N LEU A 218 -10.66 15.60 2.21
CA LEU A 218 -10.45 14.19 2.50
C LEU A 218 -9.34 13.96 3.53
N LEU A 219 -8.21 14.67 3.40
CA LEU A 219 -7.12 14.62 4.38
C LEU A 219 -7.61 15.01 5.78
N GLY A 220 -8.34 16.13 5.88
CA GLY A 220 -8.88 16.60 7.17
C GLY A 220 -9.88 15.62 7.78
N ALA A 221 -10.79 15.07 6.97
CA ALA A 221 -11.77 14.08 7.44
C ALA A 221 -11.10 12.79 7.94
N ALA A 222 -10.10 12.27 7.20
CA ALA A 222 -9.33 11.10 7.62
C ALA A 222 -8.58 11.37 8.93
N LYS A 223 -7.93 12.54 9.03
CA LYS A 223 -7.19 12.95 10.23
C LYS A 223 -8.10 13.07 11.46
N MET A 224 -9.33 13.58 11.30
CA MET A 224 -10.32 13.61 12.37
C MET A 224 -10.63 12.21 12.92
N VAL A 225 -10.76 11.20 12.05
CA VAL A 225 -10.97 9.81 12.49
C VAL A 225 -9.76 9.29 13.28
N LEU A 226 -8.55 9.49 12.73
CA LEU A 226 -7.31 8.96 13.31
C LEU A 226 -6.94 9.61 14.65
N GLU A 227 -7.08 10.94 14.77
CA GLU A 227 -6.63 11.67 15.96
C GLU A 227 -7.67 11.70 17.08
N THR A 228 -8.97 11.69 16.75
CA THR A 228 -10.03 11.75 17.77
C THR A 228 -10.47 10.37 18.25
N GLY A 229 -10.24 9.32 17.45
CA GLY A 229 -10.75 7.97 17.72
C GLY A 229 -12.28 7.86 17.70
N LYS A 230 -13.01 8.91 17.29
CA LYS A 230 -14.47 8.90 17.22
C LYS A 230 -14.94 8.00 16.07
N HIS A 231 -16.10 7.37 16.27
CA HIS A 231 -16.74 6.59 15.21
C HIS A 231 -17.07 7.50 14.00
N PRO A 232 -16.80 7.09 12.74
CA PRO A 232 -17.06 7.92 11.56
C PRO A 232 -18.53 8.39 11.45
N GLY A 233 -19.48 7.55 11.87
CA GLY A 233 -20.90 7.92 11.94
C GLY A 233 -21.18 9.08 12.89
N GLN A 234 -20.48 9.13 14.03
CA GLN A 234 -20.60 10.25 14.97
C GLN A 234 -20.02 11.53 14.37
N LEU A 235 -18.84 11.47 13.75
CA LEU A 235 -18.22 12.63 13.09
C LEU A 235 -19.10 13.17 11.96
N LYS A 236 -19.77 12.27 11.20
CA LYS A 236 -20.77 12.64 10.19
C LYS A 236 -21.95 13.40 10.83
N ASP A 237 -22.47 12.92 11.95
CA ASP A 237 -23.60 13.55 12.63
C ASP A 237 -23.20 14.94 13.20
N GLU A 238 -21.98 15.08 13.73
CA GLU A 238 -21.45 16.35 14.26
C GLU A 238 -21.39 17.48 13.21
N VAL A 239 -21.24 17.15 11.91
CA VAL A 239 -21.21 18.14 10.81
C VAL A 239 -22.56 18.31 10.09
N CYS A 240 -23.55 17.47 10.41
CA CYS A 240 -24.89 17.50 9.78
C CYS A 240 -25.88 18.27 10.65
N SER A 241 -26.02 19.57 10.39
CA SER A 241 -27.10 20.36 11.00
C SER A 241 -28.49 19.97 10.44
N PRO A 242 -29.56 19.99 11.27
CA PRO A 242 -30.92 19.71 10.81
C PRO A 242 -31.34 20.61 9.64
N GLY A 243 -31.69 20.01 8.50
CA GLY A 243 -32.09 20.74 7.29
C GLY A 243 -30.99 21.57 6.63
N GLY A 244 -29.72 21.40 7.02
CA GLY A 244 -28.57 22.07 6.44
C GLY A 244 -28.12 21.49 5.09
N SER A 245 -27.14 22.13 4.47
CA SER A 245 -26.59 21.67 3.19
C SER A 245 -25.88 20.31 3.27
N THR A 246 -25.15 20.06 4.36
CA THR A 246 -24.43 18.80 4.57
C THR A 246 -25.37 17.60 4.56
N ILE A 247 -26.50 17.67 5.25
CA ILE A 247 -27.44 16.54 5.33
C ILE A 247 -28.15 16.29 4.00
N CYS A 248 -28.38 17.32 3.19
CA CYS A 248 -28.87 17.16 1.81
C CYS A 248 -27.84 16.44 0.92
N GLY A 249 -26.56 16.81 1.05
CA GLY A 249 -25.48 16.12 0.36
C GLY A 249 -25.37 14.65 0.78
N VAL A 250 -25.39 14.36 2.08
CA VAL A 250 -25.39 12.99 2.62
C VAL A 250 -26.58 12.18 2.09
N HIS A 251 -27.78 12.76 2.06
CA HIS A 251 -28.97 12.09 1.54
C HIS A 251 -28.81 11.69 0.06
N ALA A 252 -28.26 12.58 -0.77
CA ALA A 252 -27.97 12.27 -2.18
C ALA A 252 -26.92 11.17 -2.35
N LEU A 253 -25.89 11.11 -1.49
CA LEU A 253 -24.91 10.01 -1.51
C LEU A 253 -25.53 8.65 -1.17
N GLU A 254 -26.45 8.62 -0.20
CA GLU A 254 -27.18 7.39 0.16
C GLU A 254 -28.11 6.93 -0.96
N LEU A 255 -28.83 7.86 -1.60
CA LEU A 255 -29.66 7.56 -2.78
C LEU A 255 -28.82 7.04 -3.95
N GLY A 256 -27.60 7.57 -4.13
CA GLY A 256 -26.64 7.10 -5.11
C GLY A 256 -25.96 5.78 -4.76
N GLY A 257 -26.23 5.20 -3.59
CA GLY A 257 -25.73 3.89 -3.18
C GLY A 257 -24.22 3.84 -2.91
N LEU A 258 -23.59 4.93 -2.50
CA LEU A 258 -22.13 4.99 -2.28
C LEU A 258 -21.64 3.86 -1.34
N SER A 259 -22.32 3.67 -0.21
CA SER A 259 -21.99 2.63 0.77
C SER A 259 -22.08 1.23 0.15
N HIS A 260 -23.12 0.99 -0.65
CA HIS A 260 -23.30 -0.27 -1.35
C HIS A 260 -22.16 -0.51 -2.34
N LEU A 261 -21.78 0.49 -3.13
CA LEU A 261 -20.73 0.40 -4.16
C LEU A 261 -19.33 0.11 -3.60
N ILE A 262 -19.01 0.62 -2.41
CA ILE A 262 -17.73 0.35 -1.75
C ILE A 262 -17.73 -1.05 -1.11
N GLN A 263 -18.89 -1.53 -0.66
CA GLN A 263 -19.04 -2.81 0.03
C GLN A 263 -19.34 -3.99 -0.91
N THR A 264 -19.83 -3.74 -2.13
CA THR A 264 -20.37 -4.80 -2.97
C THR A 264 -19.32 -5.79 -3.41
N ARG A 265 -19.72 -7.05 -3.26
CA ARG A 265 -19.06 -8.27 -3.70
C ARG A 265 -19.84 -8.86 -4.87
N ASP A 266 -20.35 -8.01 -5.79
CA ASP A 266 -21.01 -8.54 -6.98
C ASP A 266 -19.95 -9.35 -7.73
N GLU A 267 -20.27 -10.62 -7.94
CA GLU A 267 -19.43 -11.64 -8.55
C GLU A 267 -18.79 -11.08 -9.82
N LEU A 268 -17.55 -10.61 -9.71
CA LEU A 268 -16.67 -10.48 -10.85
C LEU A 268 -16.39 -11.91 -11.31
N GLU A 269 -17.32 -12.47 -12.09
CA GLU A 269 -16.99 -13.53 -13.03
C GLU A 269 -15.79 -13.01 -13.81
N VAL A 270 -14.63 -13.57 -13.49
CA VAL A 270 -13.42 -13.39 -14.26
C VAL A 270 -13.81 -13.66 -15.70
N VAL A 271 -13.71 -12.64 -16.56
CA VAL A 271 -14.00 -12.75 -17.99
C VAL A 271 -12.94 -13.65 -18.61
N SER A 272 -13.12 -14.96 -18.45
CA SER A 272 -12.48 -16.00 -19.21
C SER A 272 -13.56 -16.64 -20.07
N HIS A 273 -13.68 -16.11 -21.29
CA HIS A 273 -14.36 -16.73 -22.44
C HIS A 273 -15.78 -17.25 -22.23
N VAL A 274 -16.81 -16.39 -22.26
CA VAL A 274 -18.11 -16.79 -22.82
C VAL A 274 -18.73 -15.64 -23.61
N SER A 275 -18.88 -15.88 -24.91
CA SER A 275 -19.79 -15.15 -25.78
C SER A 275 -21.23 -15.52 -25.40
N HIS A 276 -22.05 -14.60 -24.89
CA HIS A 276 -23.40 -14.40 -25.40
C HIS A 276 -24.11 -13.18 -24.79
N SER A 277 -24.85 -12.56 -25.70
CA SER A 277 -25.86 -11.52 -25.56
C SER A 277 -26.91 -11.76 -24.46
N SER A 278 -27.29 -10.63 -23.85
CA SER A 278 -28.64 -10.24 -23.39
C SER A 278 -28.92 -10.25 -21.88
N LEU A 279 -29.47 -9.11 -21.44
CA LEU A 279 -30.22 -8.81 -20.22
C LEU A 279 -29.41 -8.30 -19.01
N MET A 280 -29.39 -6.96 -18.84
CA MET A 280 -30.09 -6.28 -17.74
C MET A 280 -30.27 -4.78 -18.07
N SER A 281 -31.49 -4.40 -18.40
CA SER A 281 -31.97 -3.01 -18.37
C SER A 281 -32.37 -2.64 -16.93
N SER A 282 -31.68 -1.69 -16.31
CA SER A 282 -32.29 -0.77 -15.34
C SER A 282 -31.37 0.42 -15.12
N ASP A 283 -31.98 1.59 -15.06
CA ASP A 283 -31.44 2.93 -14.83
C ASP A 283 -30.73 3.10 -13.47
N ARG A 284 -29.72 2.26 -13.17
CA ARG A 284 -28.91 2.39 -11.95
C ARG A 284 -27.94 3.55 -12.12
N MET A 285 -28.17 4.61 -11.34
CA MET A 285 -27.33 5.81 -11.28
C MET A 285 -25.86 5.43 -11.11
N LYS A 286 -25.00 5.88 -12.03
CA LYS A 286 -23.57 5.53 -12.02
C LYS A 286 -22.87 6.19 -10.81
N PRO A 287 -21.93 5.50 -10.13
CA PRO A 287 -21.25 5.95 -8.91
C PRO A 287 -20.68 7.38 -8.94
N ARG A 288 -20.07 7.76 -10.07
CA ARG A 288 -19.49 9.09 -10.28
C ARG A 288 -20.54 10.20 -10.17
N HIS A 289 -21.80 9.92 -10.49
CA HIS A 289 -22.88 10.89 -10.39
C HIS A 289 -23.32 11.11 -8.94
N ALA A 290 -23.23 10.10 -8.05
CA ALA A 290 -23.64 10.25 -6.65
C ALA A 290 -22.90 11.38 -5.91
N LEU A 291 -21.58 11.47 -6.07
CA LEU A 291 -20.77 12.54 -5.46
C LEU A 291 -21.05 13.91 -6.09
N ILE A 292 -21.28 13.97 -7.40
CA ILE A 292 -21.62 15.19 -8.11
C ILE A 292 -23.01 15.69 -7.66
N ASP A 293 -23.98 14.80 -7.57
CA ASP A 293 -25.36 15.10 -7.18
C ASP A 293 -25.43 15.53 -5.71
N ALA A 294 -24.58 14.95 -4.85
CA ALA A 294 -24.43 15.40 -3.47
C ALA A 294 -23.91 16.84 -3.35
N ILE A 295 -22.89 17.20 -4.15
CA ILE A 295 -22.37 18.57 -4.19
C ILE A 295 -23.44 19.54 -4.72
N GLU A 296 -24.17 19.15 -5.76
CA GLU A 296 -25.26 19.96 -6.31
C GLU A 296 -26.38 20.16 -5.29
N ALA A 297 -26.83 19.10 -4.61
CA ALA A 297 -27.86 19.16 -3.59
C ALA A 297 -27.44 20.06 -2.41
N ALA A 298 -26.21 19.91 -1.92
CA ALA A 298 -25.66 20.74 -0.85
C ALA A 298 -25.55 22.23 -1.27
N THR A 299 -25.15 22.48 -2.52
CA THR A 299 -25.00 23.85 -3.03
C THR A 299 -26.35 24.54 -3.18
N LYS A 300 -27.33 23.90 -3.83
CA LYS A 300 -28.70 24.41 -3.94
C LYS A 300 -29.29 24.74 -2.57
N ARG A 301 -29.10 23.84 -1.60
CA ARG A 301 -29.60 24.07 -0.23
C ARG A 301 -28.94 25.27 0.44
N SER A 302 -27.64 25.44 0.25
CA SER A 302 -26.91 26.61 0.79
C SER A 302 -27.44 27.92 0.22
N GLU A 303 -27.75 27.96 -1.08
CA GLU A 303 -28.35 29.13 -1.74
C GLU A 303 -29.76 29.44 -1.23
N GLU A 304 -30.60 28.44 -1.01
CA GLU A 304 -31.94 28.60 -0.44
C GLU A 304 -31.90 29.21 0.96
N ILE A 305 -31.03 28.69 1.83
CA ILE A 305 -30.85 29.20 3.20
C ILE A 305 -30.39 30.66 3.15
N GLY A 306 -29.52 31.02 2.20
CA GLY A 306 -29.05 32.39 2.02
C GLY A 306 -30.14 33.38 1.59
N LYS A 307 -31.15 32.94 0.83
CA LYS A 307 -32.27 33.78 0.36
C LYS A 307 -33.36 34.01 1.42
N GLN A 308 -33.36 33.23 2.50
CA GLN A 308 -34.34 33.31 3.59
C GLN A 308 -33.89 34.23 4.74
N LYS A 309 -32.69 34.79 4.67
CA LYS A 309 -32.14 35.78 5.61
C LYS A 309 -32.17 37.16 5.00
#